data_AF-A0A7J8A1C7-F1
#
_entry.id   AF-A0A7J8A1C7-F1
#
_cell.length_a   1.000
_cell.length_b   1.000
_cell.length_c   1.000
_cell.angle_alpha   90.00
_cell.angle_beta   90.00
_cell.angle_gamma   90.00
#
_symmetry.space_group_name_H-M   'P 1'
#
loop_
_entity.id
_entity.type
_entity.pdbx_description
1 polymer ?
#
loop_
_entity_poly.entity_id
_entity_poly.type
_entity_poly.pdbx_seq_one_letter_code
_entity_poly.pdbx_strand_id
1 'polypeptide(L)'
;MKKGRGRTSRIRRRKLCTNFQSRGDTGRGLMSRTSLQEGQVIISLPESCLLTTDTVIRSHLGAYIAKWQPLPSPLLALCTFLVAEKHAGDRSPWKPYLEVLPKAYTCPVCLEPEVVALLPGPLEAKAREQRTRVRELFTSSRGFFSSLQPLLSEAAASVFSYRAFLWAWCTVNTRAVYMERGRRQGLSAEPDTCALAPYLDLLNHSPAVQVKAAFNEETRCYEIRTGSGCRRHEEVFICYGPHDSRRLLLEYGFVPRGNPHACVPVSQGRMNFGSYH
;
A
#
# COMPACT_ATOMS: atom_id res chain seq x y z
N MET A 1 27.31 -8.52 36.25
CA MET A 1 26.79 -7.85 35.03
C MET A 1 25.72 -8.72 34.38
N LYS A 2 24.44 -8.34 34.49
CA LYS A 2 23.32 -9.09 33.90
C LYS A 2 23.29 -8.83 32.39
N LYS A 3 23.51 -9.87 31.57
CA LYS A 3 23.31 -9.85 30.12
C LYS A 3 21.81 -9.64 29.82
N GLY A 4 21.47 -8.48 29.26
CA GLY A 4 20.13 -8.18 28.77
C GLY A 4 19.78 -9.07 27.58
N ARG A 5 18.76 -9.92 27.73
CA ARG A 5 18.15 -10.65 26.61
C ARG A 5 17.46 -9.63 25.70
N GLY A 6 17.90 -9.55 24.44
CA GLY A 6 17.22 -8.75 23.41
C GLY A 6 15.75 -9.17 23.29
N ARG A 7 14.84 -8.23 23.52
CA ARG A 7 13.42 -8.40 23.19
C ARG A 7 13.32 -8.52 21.66
N THR A 8 12.96 -9.70 21.16
CA THR A 8 12.55 -9.86 19.77
C THR A 8 11.32 -8.99 19.52
N SER A 9 11.37 -8.12 18.51
CA SER A 9 10.23 -7.31 18.05
C SER A 9 9.17 -8.25 17.46
N ARG A 10 8.25 -8.73 18.30
CA ARG A 10 7.14 -9.58 17.86
C ARG A 10 5.90 -8.74 17.65
N ILE A 11 5.28 -8.92 16.49
CA ILE A 11 3.96 -8.36 16.19
C ILE A 11 2.97 -8.85 17.24
N ARG A 12 2.34 -7.94 17.97
CA ARG A 12 1.38 -8.28 19.02
C ARG A 12 0.02 -8.60 18.38
N ARG A 13 -0.12 -9.81 17.82
CA ARG A 13 -1.32 -10.29 17.12
C ARG A 13 -2.32 -11.04 18.00
N ARG A 14 -2.24 -10.94 19.34
CA ARG A 14 -2.99 -11.83 20.26
C ARG A 14 -4.51 -11.86 20.01
N LYS A 15 -5.07 -10.80 19.41
CA LYS A 15 -6.50 -10.65 19.16
C LYS A 15 -6.95 -10.95 17.74
N LEU A 16 -6.06 -11.19 16.78
CA LEU A 16 -6.42 -11.40 15.37
C LEU A 16 -5.95 -12.77 14.87
N CYS A 17 -6.70 -13.35 13.94
CA CYS A 17 -6.25 -14.46 13.11
C CYS A 17 -6.53 -14.16 11.64
N THR A 18 -5.71 -14.70 10.76
CA THR A 18 -5.96 -14.67 9.32
C THR A 18 -7.10 -15.62 9.00
N ASN A 19 -8.12 -15.16 8.28
CA ASN A 19 -9.04 -16.07 7.62
C ASN A 19 -8.53 -16.34 6.19
N PHE A 20 -8.38 -17.61 5.85
CA PHE A 20 -8.11 -18.04 4.47
C PHE A 20 -9.39 -18.36 3.69
N GLN A 21 -10.56 -18.34 4.33
CA GLN A 21 -11.83 -18.44 3.60
C GLN A 21 -12.09 -17.15 2.84
N SER A 22 -11.84 -17.21 1.53
CA SER A 22 -12.40 -16.32 0.52
C SER A 22 -13.90 -16.15 0.76
N ARG A 23 -14.30 -15.08 1.45
CA ARG A 23 -15.69 -14.65 1.52
C ARG A 23 -15.94 -13.70 0.37
N GLY A 24 -16.33 -14.28 -0.78
CA GLY A 24 -17.10 -13.69 -1.88
C GLY A 24 -16.61 -12.41 -2.56
N ASP A 25 -16.35 -11.34 -1.80
CA ASP A 25 -16.30 -9.97 -2.34
C ASP A 25 -15.03 -9.19 -1.99
N THR A 26 -14.30 -9.51 -0.89
CA THR A 26 -13.15 -8.71 -0.40
C THR A 26 -11.80 -9.45 -0.43
N GLY A 27 -11.78 -10.75 -0.72
CA GLY A 27 -10.55 -11.56 -0.73
C GLY A 27 -10.14 -12.03 0.66
N ARG A 28 -8.84 -11.94 0.99
CA ARG A 28 -8.30 -12.32 2.31
C ARG A 28 -8.55 -11.20 3.33
N GLY A 29 -8.88 -11.57 4.56
CA GLY A 29 -9.16 -10.63 5.65
C GLY A 29 -8.67 -11.14 7.01
N LEU A 30 -8.74 -10.29 8.04
CA LEU A 30 -8.45 -10.67 9.42
C LEU A 30 -9.73 -10.80 10.23
N MET A 31 -9.82 -11.85 11.04
CA MET A 31 -10.93 -12.06 11.98
C MET A 31 -10.49 -11.84 13.42
N SER A 32 -11.42 -11.36 14.24
CA SER A 32 -11.18 -11.19 15.65
C SER A 32 -11.23 -12.54 16.39
N ARG A 33 -10.26 -12.80 17.27
CA ARG A 33 -10.21 -13.98 18.15
C ARG A 33 -10.96 -13.77 19.46
N THR A 34 -11.26 -12.52 19.78
CA THR A 34 -11.97 -12.07 20.99
C THR A 34 -12.94 -10.97 20.60
N SER A 35 -13.93 -10.63 21.43
CA SER A 35 -14.69 -9.40 21.17
C SER A 35 -13.78 -8.18 21.36
N LEU A 36 -13.96 -7.17 20.51
CA LEU A 36 -13.31 -5.85 20.61
C LEU A 36 -14.36 -4.83 21.03
N GLN A 37 -13.94 -3.92 21.91
CA GLN A 37 -14.72 -2.74 22.31
C GLN A 37 -14.07 -1.49 21.73
N GLU A 38 -14.85 -0.41 21.66
CA GLU A 38 -14.34 0.91 21.28
C GLU A 38 -13.08 1.30 22.07
N GLY A 39 -12.13 1.94 21.38
CA GLY A 39 -10.84 2.37 21.92
C GLY A 39 -9.79 1.26 22.04
N GLN A 40 -10.18 -0.01 21.91
CA GLN A 40 -9.23 -1.12 22.00
C GLN A 40 -8.31 -1.18 20.77
N VAL A 41 -7.05 -1.54 21.02
CA VAL A 41 -6.05 -1.81 19.99
C VAL A 41 -6.44 -3.06 19.20
N ILE A 42 -6.64 -2.89 17.89
CA ILE A 42 -6.77 -3.97 16.91
C ILE A 42 -5.39 -4.60 16.67
N ILE A 43 -4.42 -3.76 16.32
CA ILE A 43 -3.05 -4.15 16.02
C ILE A 43 -2.07 -3.07 16.49
N SER A 44 -0.91 -3.51 16.97
CA SER A 44 0.23 -2.67 17.31
C SER A 44 1.48 -3.32 16.71
N LEU A 45 2.05 -2.65 15.71
CA LEU A 45 3.14 -3.14 14.87
C LEU A 45 4.40 -2.32 15.16
N PRO A 46 5.48 -2.91 15.72
CA PRO A 46 6.73 -2.19 15.93
C PRO A 46 7.26 -1.61 14.62
N GLU A 47 7.88 -0.43 14.67
CA GLU A 47 8.45 0.22 13.47
C GLU A 47 9.42 -0.71 12.71
N SER A 48 10.20 -1.52 13.43
CA SER A 48 11.11 -2.52 12.83
C SER A 48 10.42 -3.58 11.96
N CYS A 49 9.10 -3.73 12.06
CA CYS A 49 8.31 -4.61 11.20
C CYS A 49 7.73 -3.90 9.98
N LEU A 50 7.84 -2.57 9.89
CA LEU A 50 7.37 -1.78 8.75
C LEU A 50 8.43 -1.81 7.63
N LEU A 51 7.96 -1.87 6.40
CA LEU A 51 8.77 -1.62 5.22
C LEU A 51 8.60 -0.15 4.85
N THR A 52 9.65 0.63 5.11
CA THR A 52 9.73 2.08 4.90
C THR A 52 10.93 2.43 4.03
N THR A 53 11.06 3.68 3.62
CA THR A 53 12.29 4.18 2.98
C THR A 53 13.54 3.97 3.84
N ASP A 54 13.46 4.03 5.17
CA ASP A 54 14.59 3.69 6.05
C ASP A 54 15.00 2.22 5.89
N THR A 55 14.02 1.33 5.78
CA THR A 55 14.25 -0.10 5.50
C THR A 55 15.00 -0.25 4.18
N VAL A 56 14.60 0.49 3.14
CA VAL A 56 15.26 0.46 1.83
C VAL A 56 16.68 1.02 1.90
N ILE A 57 16.88 2.20 2.51
CA ILE A 57 18.19 2.86 2.59
C ILE A 57 19.18 2.06 3.45
N ARG A 58 18.71 1.30 4.44
CA ARG A 58 19.56 0.41 5.25
C ARG A 58 19.81 -0.95 4.60
N SER A 59 19.18 -1.24 3.46
CA SER A 59 19.32 -2.50 2.74
C SER A 59 20.50 -2.49 1.77
N HIS A 60 20.66 -3.59 1.03
CA HIS A 60 21.63 -3.74 -0.05
C HIS A 60 21.44 -2.73 -1.20
N LEU A 61 20.26 -2.09 -1.31
CA LEU A 61 20.00 -1.03 -2.29
C LEU A 61 20.51 0.36 -1.87
N GLY A 62 20.72 0.59 -0.57
CA GLY A 62 20.98 1.92 -0.03
C GLY A 62 22.16 2.64 -0.66
N ALA A 63 23.27 1.92 -0.85
CA ALA A 63 24.48 2.47 -1.46
C ALA A 63 24.30 2.89 -2.93
N TYR A 64 23.42 2.22 -3.66
CA TYR A 64 23.11 2.55 -5.06
C TYR A 64 22.17 3.75 -5.13
N ILE A 65 21.14 3.77 -4.28
CA ILE A 65 20.21 4.90 -4.17
C ILE A 65 20.96 6.20 -3.81
N ALA A 66 21.86 6.13 -2.82
CA ALA A 66 22.61 7.31 -2.36
C ALA A 66 23.56 7.90 -3.42
N LYS A 67 24.04 7.07 -4.37
CA LYS A 67 24.96 7.49 -5.44
C LYS A 67 24.25 7.88 -6.74
N TRP A 68 22.98 7.52 -6.89
CA TRP A 68 22.24 7.74 -8.13
C TRP A 68 21.82 9.19 -8.30
N GLN A 69 21.88 9.71 -9.53
CA GLN A 69 21.32 11.00 -9.89
C GLN A 69 20.50 10.91 -11.19
N PRO A 70 19.32 11.56 -11.25
CA PRO A 70 18.66 12.31 -10.18
C PRO A 70 18.19 11.42 -9.02
N LEU A 71 18.10 11.97 -7.81
CA LEU A 71 17.72 11.21 -6.61
C LEU A 71 16.36 10.49 -6.80
N PRO A 72 16.27 9.18 -6.50
CA PRO A 72 15.01 8.45 -6.56
C PRO A 72 13.93 9.03 -5.63
N SER A 73 12.66 8.94 -6.04
CA SER A 73 11.54 9.28 -5.16
C SER A 73 11.33 8.22 -4.07
N PRO A 74 10.72 8.55 -2.92
CA PRO A 74 10.32 7.58 -1.91
C PRO A 74 9.52 6.41 -2.50
N LEU A 75 8.57 6.72 -3.39
CA LEU A 75 7.78 5.72 -4.09
C LEU A 75 8.64 4.81 -4.97
N LEU A 76 9.54 5.38 -5.78
CA LEU A 76 10.45 4.60 -6.62
C LEU A 76 11.34 3.68 -5.77
N ALA A 77 11.86 4.17 -4.64
CA ALA A 77 12.69 3.40 -3.73
C ALA A 77 11.94 2.19 -3.15
N LEU A 78 10.71 2.40 -2.66
CA LEU A 78 9.85 1.32 -2.15
C LEU A 78 9.53 0.29 -3.24
N CYS A 79 9.14 0.74 -4.44
CA CYS A 79 8.85 -0.16 -5.56
C CYS A 79 10.08 -0.98 -5.97
N THR A 80 11.25 -0.33 -6.04
CA THR A 80 12.51 -0.99 -6.40
C THR A 80 12.86 -2.06 -5.38
N PHE A 81 12.71 -1.75 -4.09
CA PHE A 81 12.95 -2.70 -3.01
C PHE A 81 12.03 -3.92 -3.09
N LEU A 82 10.73 -3.72 -3.31
CA LEU A 82 9.78 -4.83 -3.47
C LEU A 82 10.14 -5.76 -4.64
N VAL A 83 10.56 -5.20 -5.78
CA VAL A 83 10.98 -6.00 -6.95
C VAL A 83 12.26 -6.77 -6.63
N ALA A 84 13.27 -6.10 -6.05
CA ALA A 84 14.55 -6.71 -5.71
C ALA A 84 14.39 -7.85 -4.68
N GLU A 85 13.64 -7.63 -3.60
CA GLU A 85 13.38 -8.64 -2.58
C GLU A 85 12.54 -9.81 -3.12
N LYS A 86 11.57 -9.54 -4.00
CA LYS A 86 10.81 -10.60 -4.67
C LYS A 86 11.69 -11.45 -5.58
N HIS A 87 12.64 -10.84 -6.30
CA HIS A 87 13.63 -11.57 -7.09
C HIS A 87 14.62 -12.36 -6.23
N ALA A 88 15.01 -11.84 -5.07
CA ALA A 88 15.90 -12.54 -4.15
C ALA A 88 15.32 -13.87 -3.62
N GLY A 89 14.00 -14.01 -3.61
CA GLY A 89 13.30 -15.26 -3.30
C GLY A 89 13.59 -15.75 -1.89
N ASP A 90 14.09 -16.98 -1.76
CA ASP A 90 14.42 -17.60 -0.45
C ASP A 90 15.50 -16.86 0.34
N ARG A 91 16.30 -16.02 -0.35
CA ARG A 91 17.33 -15.19 0.29
C ARG A 91 16.74 -13.93 0.92
N SER A 92 15.50 -13.57 0.60
CA SER A 92 14.85 -12.38 1.12
C SER A 92 14.35 -12.60 2.55
N PRO A 93 14.74 -11.76 3.53
CA PRO A 93 14.11 -11.77 4.86
C PRO A 93 12.65 -11.32 4.80
N TRP A 94 12.24 -10.66 3.71
CA TRP A 94 10.87 -10.20 3.46
C TRP A 94 10.00 -11.24 2.76
N LYS A 95 10.53 -12.41 2.39
CA LYS A 95 9.77 -13.50 1.75
C LYS A 95 8.43 -13.79 2.44
N PRO A 96 8.32 -13.93 3.78
CA PRO A 96 7.02 -14.21 4.42
C PRO A 96 5.97 -13.11 4.21
N TYR A 97 6.41 -11.85 4.06
CA TYR A 97 5.51 -10.75 3.72
C TYR A 97 5.13 -10.78 2.23
N LEU A 98 6.12 -10.99 1.35
CA LEU A 98 5.91 -11.00 -0.09
C LEU A 98 4.98 -12.13 -0.55
N GLU A 99 5.03 -13.30 0.11
CA GLU A 99 4.16 -14.44 -0.18
C GLU A 99 2.68 -14.20 0.18
N VAL A 100 2.41 -13.31 1.14
CA VAL A 100 1.04 -12.96 1.53
C VAL A 100 0.47 -11.79 0.73
N LEU A 101 1.26 -11.11 -0.11
CA LEU A 101 0.75 -10.07 -0.99
C LEU A 101 -0.11 -10.65 -2.13
N PRO A 102 -1.01 -9.86 -2.74
CA PRO A 102 -1.69 -10.26 -3.96
C PRO A 102 -0.72 -10.54 -5.10
N LYS A 103 -1.05 -11.53 -5.94
CA LYS A 103 -0.31 -11.79 -7.18
C LYS A 103 -0.70 -10.83 -8.30
N ALA A 104 -1.94 -10.34 -8.28
CA ALA A 104 -2.50 -9.41 -9.25
C ALA A 104 -3.41 -8.40 -8.54
N TYR A 105 -3.68 -7.29 -9.21
CA TYR A 105 -4.50 -6.19 -8.73
C TYR A 105 -5.56 -5.83 -9.77
N THR A 106 -6.70 -5.34 -9.30
CA THR A 106 -7.86 -4.95 -10.12
C THR A 106 -7.95 -3.44 -10.33
N CYS A 107 -6.90 -2.69 -9.97
CA CYS A 107 -6.82 -1.25 -10.25
C CYS A 107 -6.86 -1.02 -11.78
N PRO A 108 -7.56 0.02 -12.29
CA PRO A 108 -7.63 0.32 -13.73
C PRO A 108 -6.29 0.42 -14.45
N VAL A 109 -5.22 0.80 -13.75
CA VAL A 109 -3.84 0.79 -14.30
C VAL A 109 -3.38 -0.59 -14.77
N CYS A 110 -3.90 -1.67 -14.15
CA CYS A 110 -3.58 -3.07 -14.45
C CYS A 110 -4.50 -3.72 -15.50
N LEU A 111 -5.62 -3.08 -15.86
CA LEU A 111 -6.61 -3.67 -16.75
C LEU A 111 -6.19 -3.51 -18.21
N GLU A 112 -6.72 -4.34 -19.11
CA GLU A 112 -6.47 -4.15 -20.54
C GLU A 112 -7.10 -2.84 -21.06
N PRO A 113 -6.50 -2.16 -22.07
CA PRO A 113 -7.02 -0.91 -22.61
C PRO A 113 -8.50 -0.96 -23.01
N GLU A 114 -8.95 -2.09 -23.53
CA GLU A 114 -10.33 -2.32 -23.99
C GLU A 114 -11.29 -2.35 -22.81
N VAL A 115 -10.87 -2.91 -21.66
CA VAL A 115 -11.66 -2.89 -20.42
C VAL A 115 -11.73 -1.49 -19.84
N VAL A 116 -10.62 -0.74 -19.89
CA VAL A 116 -10.60 0.67 -19.44
C VAL A 116 -11.51 1.55 -20.29
N ALA A 117 -11.61 1.28 -21.59
CA ALA A 117 -12.51 1.99 -22.51
C ALA A 117 -14.01 1.78 -22.22
N LEU A 118 -14.37 0.78 -21.40
CA LEU A 118 -15.75 0.57 -20.93
C LEU A 118 -16.10 1.44 -19.70
N LEU A 119 -15.11 2.11 -19.09
CA LEU A 119 -15.35 2.97 -17.93
C LEU A 119 -16.03 4.28 -18.36
N PRO A 120 -16.80 4.93 -17.47
CA PRO A 120 -17.31 6.28 -17.73
C PRO A 120 -16.17 7.24 -18.09
N GLY A 121 -16.37 8.10 -19.10
CA GLY A 121 -15.32 8.94 -19.69
C GLY A 121 -14.39 9.67 -18.69
N PRO A 122 -14.90 10.33 -17.63
CA PRO A 122 -14.04 10.96 -16.63
C PRO A 122 -13.14 9.98 -15.86
N LEU A 123 -13.65 8.78 -15.58
CA LEU A 123 -12.90 7.72 -14.89
C LEU A 123 -11.91 7.05 -15.85
N GLU A 124 -12.30 6.82 -17.11
CA GLU A 124 -11.40 6.35 -18.17
C GLU A 124 -10.19 7.29 -18.31
N ALA A 125 -10.45 8.61 -18.42
CA ALA A 125 -9.39 9.61 -18.55
C ALA A 125 -8.40 9.55 -17.37
N LYS A 126 -8.91 9.41 -16.14
CA LYS A 126 -8.08 9.27 -14.93
C LYS A 126 -7.28 7.96 -14.91
N ALA A 127 -7.88 6.85 -15.34
CA ALA A 127 -7.17 5.57 -15.46
C ALA A 127 -6.04 5.63 -16.50
N ARG A 128 -6.28 6.29 -17.65
CA ARG A 128 -5.26 6.52 -18.68
C ARG A 128 -4.14 7.43 -18.18
N GLU A 129 -4.48 8.52 -17.49
CA GLU A 129 -3.52 9.42 -16.87
C GLU A 129 -2.61 8.70 -15.86
N GLN A 130 -3.20 7.89 -14.96
CA GLN A 130 -2.44 7.09 -13.99
C GLN A 130 -1.51 6.10 -14.70
N ARG A 131 -1.98 5.41 -15.74
CA ARG A 131 -1.15 4.50 -16.55
C ARG A 131 0.03 5.21 -17.20
N THR A 132 -0.18 6.37 -17.79
CA THR A 132 0.89 7.18 -18.38
C THR A 132 1.94 7.52 -17.34
N ARG A 133 1.53 8.05 -16.17
CA ARG A 133 2.45 8.40 -15.08
C ARG A 133 3.28 7.21 -14.59
N VAL A 134 2.65 6.04 -14.38
CA VAL A 134 3.36 4.83 -13.95
C VAL A 134 4.34 4.34 -15.01
N ARG A 135 3.97 4.42 -16.30
CA ARG A 135 4.84 4.04 -17.41
C ARG A 135 6.01 5.00 -17.60
N GLU A 136 5.79 6.29 -17.44
CA GLU A 136 6.84 7.32 -17.47
C GLU A 136 7.82 7.12 -16.33
N LEU A 137 7.33 6.93 -15.10
CA LEU A 137 8.18 6.65 -13.93
C LEU A 137 9.03 5.40 -14.15
N PHE A 138 8.46 4.33 -14.69
CA PHE A 138 9.22 3.12 -15.04
C PHE A 138 10.29 3.39 -16.10
N THR A 139 9.90 4.07 -17.18
CA THR A 139 10.77 4.31 -18.34
C THR A 139 11.94 5.20 -17.99
N SER A 140 11.70 6.29 -17.24
CA SER A 140 12.74 7.20 -16.77
C SER A 140 13.67 6.54 -15.73
N SER A 141 13.19 5.52 -15.01
CA SER A 141 13.97 4.78 -14.01
C SER A 141 14.80 3.63 -14.58
N ARG A 142 14.74 3.35 -15.89
CA ARG A 142 15.50 2.24 -16.49
C ARG A 142 17.01 2.33 -16.27
N GLY A 143 17.58 3.54 -16.35
CA GLY A 143 19.00 3.74 -16.06
C GLY A 143 19.35 3.36 -14.62
N PHE A 144 18.50 3.76 -13.67
CA PHE A 144 18.65 3.41 -12.26
C PHE A 144 18.57 1.90 -12.06
N PHE A 145 17.58 1.23 -12.64
CA PHE A 145 17.45 -0.23 -12.55
C PHE A 145 18.68 -0.96 -13.12
N SER A 146 19.21 -0.50 -14.27
CA SER A 146 20.43 -1.05 -14.84
C SER A 146 21.64 -0.92 -13.91
N SER A 147 21.72 0.16 -13.12
CA SER A 147 22.81 0.34 -12.15
C SER A 147 22.82 -0.70 -11.04
N LEU A 148 21.66 -1.36 -10.79
CA LEU A 148 21.51 -2.40 -9.78
C LEU A 148 21.95 -3.79 -10.27
N GLN A 149 22.37 -3.93 -11.53
CA GLN A 149 22.80 -5.21 -12.12
C GLN A 149 23.78 -6.02 -11.23
N PRO A 150 24.78 -5.42 -10.55
CA PRO A 150 25.71 -6.18 -9.71
C PRO A 150 25.06 -6.88 -8.51
N LEU A 151 23.83 -6.51 -8.15
CA LEU A 151 23.07 -7.09 -7.04
C LEU A 151 22.18 -8.27 -7.48
N LEU A 152 22.06 -8.50 -8.78
CA LEU A 152 21.06 -9.39 -9.36
C LEU A 152 21.72 -10.63 -9.95
N SER A 153 21.06 -11.78 -9.82
CA SER A 153 21.48 -13.03 -10.48
C SER A 153 21.03 -13.12 -11.94
N GLU A 154 20.11 -12.25 -12.37
CA GLU A 154 19.58 -12.17 -13.73
C GLU A 154 19.79 -10.77 -14.30
N ALA A 155 19.55 -10.59 -15.60
CA ALA A 155 19.61 -9.28 -16.24
C ALA A 155 18.63 -8.30 -15.58
N ALA A 156 19.09 -7.09 -15.28
CA ALA A 156 18.31 -6.05 -14.61
C ALA A 156 17.02 -5.72 -15.36
N ALA A 157 17.05 -5.74 -16.70
CA ALA A 157 15.87 -5.54 -17.53
C ALA A 157 14.81 -6.66 -17.39
N SER A 158 15.25 -7.89 -17.09
CA SER A 158 14.34 -9.03 -16.84
C SER A 158 13.71 -8.93 -15.45
N VAL A 159 14.53 -8.60 -14.43
CA VAL A 159 14.08 -8.45 -13.04
C VAL A 159 13.15 -7.24 -12.91
N PHE A 160 13.61 -6.07 -13.35
CA PHE A 160 12.85 -4.82 -13.36
C PHE A 160 12.08 -4.68 -14.68
N SER A 161 11.24 -5.66 -14.99
CA SER A 161 10.27 -5.56 -16.08
C SER A 161 9.14 -4.59 -15.72
N TYR A 162 8.46 -4.02 -16.72
CA TYR A 162 7.30 -3.14 -16.47
C TYR A 162 6.23 -3.85 -15.64
N ARG A 163 6.00 -5.15 -15.88
CA ARG A 163 5.05 -5.97 -15.12
C ARG A 163 5.44 -6.09 -13.64
N ALA A 164 6.73 -6.31 -13.35
CA ALA A 164 7.22 -6.39 -11.97
C ALA A 164 7.10 -5.03 -11.26
N PHE A 165 7.46 -3.94 -11.95
CA PHE A 165 7.33 -2.59 -11.42
C PHE A 165 5.87 -2.20 -11.18
N LEU A 166 4.96 -2.49 -12.12
CA LEU A 166 3.53 -2.21 -11.98
C LEU A 166 2.93 -2.95 -10.77
N TRP A 167 3.32 -4.21 -10.56
CA TRP A 167 2.92 -4.96 -9.37
C TRP A 167 3.41 -4.29 -8.07
N ALA A 168 4.67 -3.85 -8.04
CA ALA A 168 5.22 -3.17 -6.87
C ALA A 168 4.55 -1.81 -6.63
N TRP A 169 4.28 -1.04 -7.68
CA TRP A 169 3.56 0.22 -7.61
C TRP A 169 2.16 0.02 -7.03
N CYS A 170 1.40 -0.96 -7.55
CA CYS A 170 0.08 -1.30 -7.02
C CYS A 170 0.15 -1.80 -5.58
N THR A 171 1.23 -2.50 -5.21
CA THR A 171 1.44 -2.92 -3.82
C THR A 171 1.54 -1.71 -2.90
N VAL A 172 2.40 -0.74 -3.21
CA VAL A 172 2.55 0.48 -2.42
C VAL A 172 1.24 1.28 -2.42
N ASN A 173 0.64 1.51 -3.59
CA ASN A 173 -0.55 2.34 -3.74
C ASN A 173 -1.76 1.82 -2.96
N THR A 174 -1.98 0.50 -2.99
CA THR A 174 -3.18 -0.11 -2.41
C THR A 174 -3.04 -0.45 -0.92
N ARG A 175 -1.81 -0.49 -0.37
CA ARG A 175 -1.52 -1.06 0.97
C ARG A 175 -0.68 -0.18 1.88
N ALA A 176 -0.06 0.87 1.37
CA ALA A 176 0.70 1.76 2.23
C ALA A 176 -0.23 2.44 3.23
N VAL A 177 0.17 2.43 4.49
CA VAL A 177 -0.42 3.29 5.51
C VAL A 177 0.28 4.63 5.48
N TYR A 178 -0.50 5.68 5.80
CA TYR A 178 0.07 6.99 6.01
C TYR A 178 0.89 6.99 7.29
N MET A 179 2.16 7.35 7.16
CA MET A 179 3.08 7.59 8.27
C MET A 179 4.00 8.72 7.83
N GLU A 180 3.80 9.91 8.38
CA GLU A 180 4.66 11.06 8.10
C GLU A 180 6.06 10.84 8.64
N ARG A 181 7.07 11.07 7.81
CA ARG A 181 8.47 10.90 8.19
C ARG A 181 9.27 12.09 7.67
N GLY A 182 10.32 12.44 8.41
CA GLY A 182 11.27 13.47 7.98
C GLY A 182 11.97 13.07 6.68
N ARG A 183 12.34 14.08 5.89
CA ARG A 183 13.11 13.91 4.64
C ARG A 183 14.33 13.03 4.87
N ARG A 184 14.54 12.06 3.96
CA ARG A 184 15.69 11.16 4.00
C ARG A 184 16.77 11.61 3.04
N GLN A 185 18.02 11.61 3.52
CA GLN A 185 19.17 11.84 2.65
C GLN A 185 19.26 10.71 1.62
N GLY A 186 19.60 11.05 0.38
CA GLY A 186 19.66 10.10 -0.74
C GLY A 186 18.34 9.87 -1.47
N LEU A 187 17.24 10.52 -1.06
CA LEU A 187 15.97 10.53 -1.79
C LEU A 187 15.60 11.96 -2.22
N SER A 188 14.73 12.05 -3.23
CA SER A 188 14.17 13.30 -3.73
C SER A 188 13.41 14.08 -2.64
N ALA A 189 13.01 15.31 -2.94
CA ALA A 189 12.26 16.17 -2.01
C ALA A 189 10.77 15.81 -1.89
N GLU A 190 10.30 14.78 -2.60
CA GLU A 190 8.91 14.32 -2.50
C GLU A 190 8.56 13.84 -1.07
N PRO A 191 7.30 14.00 -0.62
CA PRO A 191 6.88 13.58 0.71
C PRO A 191 7.08 12.09 0.97
N ASP A 192 7.79 11.76 2.05
CA ASP A 192 8.00 10.39 2.52
C ASP A 192 6.92 10.03 3.54
N THR A 193 5.76 9.59 3.03
CA THR A 193 4.54 9.38 3.82
C THR A 193 4.02 7.94 3.79
N CYS A 194 4.68 7.05 3.05
CA CYS A 194 4.21 5.68 2.82
C CYS A 194 5.01 4.68 3.64
N ALA A 195 4.30 3.84 4.39
CA ALA A 195 4.87 2.65 5.02
C ALA A 195 4.03 1.43 4.66
N LEU A 196 4.66 0.35 4.23
CA LEU A 196 3.99 -0.94 4.13
C LEU A 196 4.03 -1.61 5.50
N ALA A 197 2.86 -2.03 5.97
CA ALA A 197 2.66 -2.56 7.31
C ALA A 197 2.21 -4.03 7.21
N PRO A 198 3.16 -5.00 7.15
CA PRO A 198 2.83 -6.41 7.05
C PRO A 198 1.78 -6.83 8.07
N TYR A 199 0.77 -7.56 7.60
CA TYR A 199 -0.38 -8.07 8.37
C TYR A 199 -1.46 -7.02 8.65
N LEU A 200 -1.10 -5.77 8.90
CA LEU A 200 -2.08 -4.69 9.00
C LEU A 200 -2.78 -4.49 7.66
N ASP A 201 -2.02 -4.58 6.57
CA ASP A 201 -2.50 -4.47 5.17
C ASP A 201 -3.41 -5.61 4.68
N LEU A 202 -3.78 -6.54 5.57
CA LEU A 202 -4.82 -7.55 5.36
C LEU A 202 -6.19 -7.12 5.90
N LEU A 203 -6.29 -5.99 6.59
CA LEU A 203 -7.57 -5.44 7.07
C LEU A 203 -8.32 -4.80 5.90
N ASN A 204 -9.52 -5.29 5.62
CA ASN A 204 -10.35 -4.80 4.53
C ASN A 204 -11.07 -3.49 4.87
N HIS A 205 -11.50 -2.79 3.83
CA HIS A 205 -12.24 -1.54 3.94
C HIS A 205 -13.71 -1.77 4.35
N SER A 206 -14.20 -0.95 5.27
CA SER A 206 -15.63 -0.69 5.43
C SER A 206 -15.88 0.79 5.74
N PRO A 207 -16.82 1.47 5.07
CA PRO A 207 -17.16 2.85 5.38
C PRO A 207 -17.98 2.99 6.68
N ALA A 208 -18.49 1.87 7.22
CA ALA A 208 -19.32 1.85 8.42
C ALA A 208 -18.52 1.83 9.73
N VAL A 209 -17.20 1.60 9.65
CA VAL A 209 -16.33 1.54 10.84
C VAL A 209 -15.48 2.79 10.95
N GLN A 210 -15.16 3.17 12.18
CA GLN A 210 -14.21 4.23 12.46
C GLN A 210 -12.97 3.63 13.13
N VAL A 211 -11.80 4.15 12.80
CA VAL A 211 -10.55 3.73 13.42
C VAL A 211 -9.65 4.93 13.67
N LYS A 212 -8.79 4.82 14.69
CA LYS A 212 -7.65 5.73 14.88
C LYS A 212 -6.39 4.96 14.52
N ALA A 213 -5.79 5.30 13.39
CA ALA A 213 -4.54 4.74 12.91
C ALA A 213 -3.44 5.80 13.01
N ALA A 214 -2.37 5.51 13.75
CA ALA A 214 -1.27 6.45 13.93
C ALA A 214 0.01 5.73 14.33
N PHE A 215 1.15 6.36 14.03
CA PHE A 215 2.40 5.98 14.65
C PHE A 215 2.50 6.58 16.05
N ASN A 216 2.68 5.72 17.05
CA ASN A 216 2.85 6.11 18.44
C ASN A 216 4.35 6.23 18.74
N GLU A 217 4.83 7.47 18.94
CA GLU A 217 6.24 7.77 19.17
C GLU A 217 6.79 7.18 20.48
N GLU A 218 5.99 7.14 21.54
CA GLU A 218 6.40 6.60 22.84
C GLU A 218 6.67 5.09 22.78
N THR A 219 5.80 4.36 22.08
CA THR A 219 5.90 2.90 21.96
C THR A 219 6.67 2.45 20.72
N ARG A 220 6.99 3.38 19.81
CA ARG A 220 7.60 3.12 18.49
C ARG A 220 6.82 2.07 17.68
N CYS A 221 5.50 2.14 17.74
CA CYS A 221 4.60 1.21 17.07
C CYS A 221 3.58 1.95 16.20
N TYR A 222 3.27 1.42 15.02
CA TYR A 222 2.08 1.80 14.28
C TYR A 222 0.88 1.07 14.87
N GLU A 223 -0.10 1.81 15.37
CA GLU A 223 -1.26 1.27 16.06
C GLU A 223 -2.56 1.60 15.32
N ILE A 224 -3.46 0.62 15.26
CA ILE A 224 -4.86 0.85 14.90
C ILE A 224 -5.73 0.54 16.12
N ARG A 225 -6.56 1.50 16.50
CA ARG A 225 -7.60 1.36 17.52
C ARG A 225 -8.96 1.43 16.88
N THR A 226 -9.85 0.52 17.28
CA THR A 226 -11.23 0.52 16.78
C THR A 226 -12.04 1.64 17.41
N GLY A 227 -12.88 2.31 16.63
CA GLY A 227 -13.91 3.24 17.07
C GLY A 227 -15.27 2.57 17.28
N SER A 228 -15.38 1.27 17.02
CA SER A 228 -16.62 0.50 17.18
C SER A 228 -16.35 -0.90 17.75
N GLY A 229 -17.40 -1.56 18.24
CA GLY A 229 -17.31 -2.96 18.66
C GLY A 229 -17.12 -3.92 17.48
N CYS A 230 -16.51 -5.08 17.73
CA CYS A 230 -16.44 -6.21 16.79
C CYS A 230 -16.58 -7.51 17.58
N ARG A 231 -17.49 -8.40 17.19
CA ARG A 231 -17.70 -9.65 17.94
C ARG A 231 -16.56 -10.62 17.65
N ARG A 232 -16.34 -11.54 18.59
CA ARG A 232 -15.46 -12.68 18.37
C ARG A 232 -15.86 -13.43 17.09
N HIS A 233 -14.88 -13.79 16.27
CA HIS A 233 -15.00 -14.47 14.98
C HIS A 233 -15.65 -13.66 13.84
N GLU A 234 -15.88 -12.35 14.04
CA GLU A 234 -16.20 -11.45 12.93
C GLU A 234 -14.93 -10.94 12.27
N GLU A 235 -15.06 -10.58 10.99
CA GLU A 235 -14.00 -9.88 10.26
C GLU A 235 -13.81 -8.47 10.85
N VAL A 236 -12.55 -8.10 11.03
CA VAL A 236 -12.16 -6.77 11.49
C VAL A 236 -11.88 -5.92 10.27
N PHE A 237 -12.72 -4.91 10.08
CA PHE A 237 -12.55 -3.91 9.03
C PHE A 237 -11.87 -2.66 9.58
N ILE A 238 -11.28 -1.89 8.67
CA ILE A 238 -10.84 -0.52 8.94
C ILE A 238 -11.45 0.41 7.88
N CYS A 239 -11.52 1.70 8.16
CA CYS A 239 -11.84 2.69 7.13
C CYS A 239 -10.53 3.19 6.52
N TYR A 240 -10.44 3.16 5.19
CA TYR A 240 -9.25 3.64 4.45
C TYR A 240 -9.27 5.16 4.28
N GLY A 241 -10.39 5.79 4.62
CA GLY A 241 -10.68 7.20 4.41
C GLY A 241 -12.09 7.38 3.82
N PRO A 242 -12.66 8.59 3.92
CA PRO A 242 -13.96 8.93 3.33
C PRO A 242 -13.82 9.12 1.81
N HIS A 243 -13.52 8.04 1.10
CA HIS A 243 -13.25 8.05 -0.34
C HIS A 243 -14.48 7.70 -1.15
N ASP A 244 -14.69 8.42 -2.25
CA ASP A 244 -15.71 8.07 -3.22
C ASP A 244 -15.37 6.76 -3.96
N SER A 245 -16.37 6.17 -4.62
CA SER A 245 -16.22 4.89 -5.32
C SER A 245 -15.22 4.94 -6.48
N ARG A 246 -14.97 6.10 -7.09
CA ARG A 246 -14.03 6.26 -8.20
C ARG A 246 -12.60 6.23 -7.69
N ARG A 247 -12.33 6.91 -6.57
CA ARG A 247 -11.04 6.85 -5.87
C ARG A 247 -10.75 5.46 -5.33
N LEU A 248 -11.74 4.79 -4.73
CA LEU A 248 -11.56 3.41 -4.26
C LEU A 248 -11.23 2.45 -5.42
N LEU A 249 -11.86 2.62 -6.58
CA LEU A 249 -11.53 1.83 -7.75
C LEU A 249 -10.12 2.15 -8.30
N LEU A 250 -9.80 3.43 -8.48
CA LEU A 250 -8.52 3.86 -9.05
C LEU A 250 -7.32 3.50 -8.16
N GLU A 251 -7.47 3.67 -6.84
CA GLU A 251 -6.34 3.57 -5.92
C GLU A 251 -6.27 2.23 -5.17
N TYR A 252 -7.41 1.56 -4.99
CA TYR A 252 -7.51 0.30 -4.23
C TYR A 252 -8.05 -0.88 -5.05
N GLY A 253 -8.59 -0.64 -6.25
CA GLY A 253 -9.05 -1.69 -7.16
C GLY A 253 -10.42 -2.30 -6.83
N PHE A 254 -11.27 -1.62 -6.04
CA PHE A 254 -12.60 -2.14 -5.72
C PHE A 254 -13.66 -1.03 -5.65
N VAL A 255 -14.93 -1.42 -5.80
CA VAL A 255 -16.09 -0.53 -5.62
C VAL A 255 -16.97 -1.12 -4.51
N PRO A 256 -17.07 -0.49 -3.33
CA PRO A 256 -17.92 -1.01 -2.28
C PRO A 256 -19.40 -0.77 -2.60
N ARG A 257 -20.25 -1.72 -2.19
CA ARG A 257 -21.70 -1.58 -2.26
C ARG A 257 -22.16 -0.56 -1.20
N GLY A 258 -23.06 0.34 -1.58
CA GLY A 258 -23.65 1.32 -0.66
C GLY A 258 -22.64 2.29 -0.05
N ASN A 259 -21.61 2.72 -0.80
CA ASN A 259 -20.64 3.70 -0.33
C ASN A 259 -21.34 5.03 0.04
N PRO A 260 -21.36 5.44 1.33
CA PRO A 260 -21.99 6.69 1.73
C PRO A 260 -21.26 7.93 1.20
N HIS A 261 -20.02 7.78 0.73
CA HIS A 261 -19.22 8.85 0.14
C HIS A 261 -19.26 8.85 -1.40
N ALA A 262 -20.12 8.04 -2.02
CA ALA A 262 -20.28 8.05 -3.47
C ALA A 262 -20.72 9.43 -3.97
N CYS A 263 -19.93 10.02 -4.87
CA CYS A 263 -20.23 11.31 -5.47
C CYS A 263 -19.81 11.36 -6.94
N VAL A 264 -20.39 12.31 -7.68
CA VAL A 264 -20.07 12.60 -9.08
C VAL A 264 -19.77 14.10 -9.19
N PRO A 265 -18.64 14.51 -9.80
CA PRO A 265 -18.27 15.89 -9.96
C PRO A 265 -19.13 16.48 -11.06
N VAL A 266 -19.73 17.63 -10.81
CA VAL A 266 -20.49 18.37 -11.80
C VAL A 266 -19.68 19.60 -12.18
N SER A 267 -19.33 19.72 -13.46
CA SER A 267 -18.69 20.93 -13.98
C SER A 267 -19.74 22.05 -14.05
N GLN A 268 -19.41 23.21 -13.46
CA GLN A 268 -20.32 24.34 -13.25
C GLN A 268 -20.98 24.88 -14.54
N GLY A 269 -20.40 24.64 -15.72
CA GLY A 269 -20.91 25.09 -17.02
C GLY A 269 -22.09 24.32 -17.62
N ARG A 270 -22.67 23.33 -16.92
CA ARG A 270 -23.86 22.57 -17.40
C ARG A 270 -25.12 22.75 -16.54
N MET A 271 -25.09 23.58 -15.51
CA MET A 271 -26.29 23.90 -14.74
C MET A 271 -27.03 25.10 -15.35
N ASN A 272 -27.54 24.94 -16.57
CA ASN A 272 -28.63 25.80 -17.04
C ASN A 272 -29.92 25.29 -16.38
N PHE A 273 -30.22 25.80 -15.20
CA PHE A 273 -31.60 25.77 -14.72
C PHE A 273 -32.37 26.71 -15.65
N GLY A 274 -33.09 26.13 -16.61
CA GLY A 274 -34.04 26.87 -17.42
C GLY A 274 -35.03 27.55 -16.49
N SER A 275 -34.95 28.87 -16.37
CA SER A 275 -35.96 29.69 -15.74
C SER A 275 -37.22 29.61 -16.59
N TYR A 276 -38.19 28.80 -16.15
CA TYR A 276 -39.57 28.94 -16.58
C TYR A 276 -40.14 30.18 -15.90
N HIS A 277 -40.30 31.26 -16.66
CA HIS A 277 -41.20 32.36 -16.38
C HIS A 277 -42.20 32.45 -17.54
#